data_AF-A0A8T5ABT8-F1
#
_entry.id   AF-A0A8T5ABT8-F1
#
_cell.length_a   1.000
_cell.length_b   1.000
_cell.length_c   1.000
_cell.angle_alpha   90.00
_cell.angle_beta   90.00
_cell.angle_gamma   90.00
#
_symmetry.space_group_name_H-M   'P 1'
#
loop_
_entity.id
_entity.type
_entity.pdbx_description
1 polymer ?
#
loop_
_entity_poly.entity_id
_entity_poly.type
_entity_poly.pdbx_seq_one_letter_code
_entity_poly.pdbx_strand_id
1 'polypeptide(L)'
;MSEARKCFPKCNRFKCGRNYLIFRGGTPWCRWTDEQCSPVNCNYAVCLGRRLLPGGICGETVKRKTIERSPEEEIMPSVKVRGKIFRKIGEKELF
;
A
#
# COMPACT_ATOMS: atom_id res chain seq x y z
N MET A 1 -7.13 -5.51 18.29
CA MET A 1 -6.64 -5.23 16.91
C MET A 1 -5.24 -5.80 16.81
N SER A 2 -4.93 -6.63 15.81
CA SER A 2 -3.56 -7.15 15.64
C SER A 2 -2.70 -6.06 15.00
N GLU A 3 -1.66 -5.62 15.70
CA GLU A 3 -0.70 -4.63 15.20
C GLU A 3 0.00 -5.15 13.94
N ALA A 4 0.26 -4.24 13.00
CA ALA A 4 0.97 -4.58 11.76
C ALA A 4 2.43 -4.91 12.06
N ARG A 5 2.89 -6.10 11.64
CA ARG A 5 4.27 -6.55 11.89
C ARG A 5 5.20 -5.99 10.84
N LYS A 6 6.46 -5.72 11.23
CA LYS A 6 7.53 -5.39 10.29
C LYS A 6 8.10 -6.65 9.64
N CYS A 7 8.57 -6.51 8.40
CA CYS A 7 9.36 -7.53 7.72
C CYS A 7 10.75 -7.64 8.37
N PHE A 8 11.30 -8.84 8.36
CA PHE A 8 12.62 -9.15 8.92
C PHE A 8 13.41 -10.06 7.97
N PRO A 9 14.76 -9.98 7.95
CA PRO A 9 15.57 -10.71 6.97
C PRO A 9 15.53 -12.23 7.08
N LYS A 10 15.21 -12.78 8.27
CA LYS A 10 15.06 -14.22 8.50
C LYS A 10 13.69 -14.78 8.06
N CYS A 11 12.82 -13.95 7.50
CA CYS A 11 11.52 -14.42 7.02
C CYS A 11 11.72 -15.33 5.79
N ASN A 12 11.08 -16.50 5.77
CA ASN A 12 11.18 -17.46 4.66
C ASN A 12 10.79 -16.87 3.29
N ARG A 13 9.96 -15.82 3.27
CA ARG A 13 9.52 -15.13 2.06
C ARG A 13 10.38 -13.93 1.68
N PHE A 14 11.28 -13.50 2.56
CA PHE A 14 12.16 -12.36 2.28
C PHE A 14 13.32 -12.78 1.39
N LYS A 15 13.58 -12.01 0.33
CA LYS A 15 14.71 -12.18 -0.57
C LYS A 15 15.32 -10.83 -0.93
N CYS A 16 16.62 -10.85 -1.23
CA CYS A 16 17.30 -9.71 -1.85
C CYS A 16 17.25 -9.89 -3.37
N GLY A 17 16.67 -8.94 -4.11
CA GLY A 17 16.54 -9.04 -5.56
C GLY A 17 17.87 -9.14 -6.32
N ARG A 18 18.97 -8.62 -5.75
CA ARG A 18 20.33 -8.72 -6.31
C ARG A 18 21.19 -9.82 -5.68
N ASN A 19 20.62 -10.68 -4.83
CA ASN A 19 21.34 -11.76 -4.14
C ASN A 19 22.56 -11.31 -3.31
N TYR A 20 22.56 -10.08 -2.79
CA TYR A 20 23.64 -9.58 -1.92
C TYR A 20 23.45 -9.86 -0.42
N LEU A 21 22.31 -10.45 -0.02
CA LEU A 21 22.06 -10.83 1.37
C LEU A 21 22.90 -12.05 1.75
N ILE A 22 23.75 -11.88 2.75
CA ILE A 22 24.52 -12.95 3.39
C ILE A 22 24.25 -12.93 4.91
N PHE A 23 24.53 -14.02 5.60
CA PHE A 23 24.43 -14.07 7.06
C PHE A 23 25.82 -14.27 7.66
N ARG A 24 26.30 -13.29 8.44
CA ARG A 24 27.56 -13.38 9.20
C ARG A 24 27.21 -13.65 10.66
N GLY A 25 27.50 -14.84 11.18
CA GLY A 25 27.17 -15.20 12.57
C GLY A 25 25.67 -15.10 12.91
N GLY A 26 24.78 -15.31 11.93
CA GLY A 26 23.33 -15.18 12.10
C GLY A 26 22.78 -13.75 11.98
N THR A 27 23.65 -12.76 11.78
CA THR A 27 23.27 -11.38 11.48
C THR A 27 23.14 -11.18 9.97
N PRO A 28 22.02 -10.63 9.48
CA PRO A 28 21.82 -10.38 8.05
C PRO A 28 22.70 -9.20 7.60
N TRP A 29 23.43 -9.39 6.52
CA TRP A 29 24.46 -8.47 6.02
C TRP A 29 24.33 -8.27 4.51
N CYS A 30 24.57 -7.06 4.04
CA CYS A 30 24.58 -6.72 2.62
C CYS A 30 26.02 -6.79 2.10
N ARG A 31 26.34 -7.71 1.19
CA ARG A 31 27.67 -7.80 0.57
C ARG A 31 28.04 -6.55 -0.23
N TRP A 32 27.06 -5.80 -0.75
CA TRP A 32 27.32 -4.66 -1.62
C TRP A 32 27.75 -3.40 -0.88
N THR A 33 27.02 -3.03 0.18
CA THR A 33 27.32 -1.85 1.00
C THR A 33 28.18 -2.18 2.23
N ASP A 34 28.39 -3.47 2.50
CA ASP A 34 29.04 -3.99 3.71
C ASP A 34 28.39 -3.48 5.01
N GLU A 35 27.06 -3.35 5.00
CA GLU A 35 26.26 -2.91 6.15
C GLU A 35 25.25 -3.98 6.58
N GLN A 36 24.74 -3.84 7.80
CA GLN A 36 23.65 -4.69 8.30
C GLN A 36 22.40 -4.53 7.41
N CYS A 37 21.85 -5.65 6.95
CA CYS A 37 20.70 -5.62 6.05
C CYS A 37 19.40 -5.31 6.83
N SER A 38 18.79 -4.17 6.50
CA SER A 38 17.47 -3.77 7.00
C SER A 38 16.42 -3.81 5.88
N PRO A 39 15.31 -4.56 6.02
CA PRO A 39 14.22 -4.58 5.05
C PRO A 39 13.53 -3.23 4.84
N VAL A 40 13.64 -2.32 5.80
CA VAL A 40 12.98 -1.00 5.77
C VAL A 40 13.69 -0.05 4.81
N ASN A 41 15.03 -0.07 4.81
CA ASN A 41 15.86 0.90 4.10
C ASN A 41 16.54 0.32 2.85
N CYS A 42 16.29 -0.95 2.51
CA CYS A 42 16.97 -1.62 1.41
C CYS A 42 16.14 -1.55 0.12
N ASN A 43 16.68 -0.87 -0.90
CA ASN A 43 16.06 -0.77 -2.23
C ASN A 43 15.89 -2.12 -2.95
N TYR A 44 16.63 -3.15 -2.55
CA TYR A 44 16.54 -4.50 -3.12
C TYR A 44 15.81 -5.49 -2.22
N ALA A 45 15.16 -5.02 -1.15
CA ALA A 45 14.31 -5.86 -0.34
C ALA A 45 13.08 -6.28 -1.15
N VAL A 46 12.89 -7.59 -1.30
CA VAL A 46 11.75 -8.16 -2.03
C VAL A 46 11.09 -9.22 -1.14
N CYS A 47 9.76 -9.20 -1.09
CA CYS A 47 8.98 -10.31 -0.53
C CYS A 47 8.48 -11.18 -1.69
N LEU A 48 8.70 -12.49 -1.63
CA LEU A 48 8.19 -13.45 -2.62
C LEU A 48 6.67 -13.35 -2.80
N GLY A 49 5.93 -13.11 -1.71
CA GLY A 49 4.48 -12.90 -1.76
C GLY A 49 4.05 -11.52 -2.27
N ARG A 50 5.00 -10.63 -2.61
CA ARG A 50 4.77 -9.23 -2.99
C ARG A 50 3.95 -8.44 -1.95
N ARG A 51 4.18 -8.75 -0.67
CA ARG A 51 3.51 -8.14 0.50
C ARG A 51 4.41 -7.23 1.33
N LEU A 52 5.57 -6.81 0.82
CA LEU A 52 6.42 -5.82 1.49
C LEU A 52 5.88 -4.42 1.17
N LEU A 53 5.33 -3.73 2.17
CA LEU A 53 4.84 -2.36 2.04
C LEU A 53 5.96 -1.35 2.37
N PRO A 54 5.84 -0.08 1.92
CA PRO A 54 6.72 1.00 2.33
C PRO A 54 6.84 1.08 3.86
N GLY A 55 8.02 1.46 4.37
CA GLY A 55 8.31 1.41 5.81
C GLY A 55 8.60 0.01 6.36
N GLY A 56 8.72 -1.00 5.47
CA GLY A 56 9.04 -2.38 5.83
C GLY A 56 7.91 -3.10 6.56
N ILE A 57 6.66 -2.73 6.30
CA ILE A 57 5.48 -3.36 6.91
C ILE A 57 5.11 -4.63 6.14
N CYS A 58 4.78 -5.69 6.86
CA CYS A 58 4.31 -6.94 6.27
C CYS A 58 2.81 -6.87 5.96
N GLY A 59 2.47 -6.71 4.69
CA GLY A 59 1.11 -6.65 4.16
C GLY A 59 0.29 -7.93 4.33
N GLU A 60 0.89 -9.05 4.76
CA GLU A 60 0.16 -10.25 5.19
C GLU A 60 -0.52 -10.07 6.55
N THR A 61 0.01 -9.17 7.38
CA THR A 61 -0.50 -8.90 8.73
C THR A 61 -1.47 -7.71 8.79
N VAL A 62 -1.53 -6.93 7.70
CA VAL A 62 -2.41 -5.75 7.62
C VAL A 62 -3.82 -6.21 7.24
N LYS A 63 -4.76 -6.09 8.18
CA LYS A 63 -6.19 -6.23 7.87
C LYS A 63 -6.68 -4.97 7.16
N ARG A 64 -7.42 -5.15 6.06
CA ARG A 64 -8.10 -4.03 5.40
C ARG A 64 -9.17 -3.49 6.34
N LYS A 65 -9.15 -2.17 6.59
CA LYS A 65 -10.32 -1.45 7.09
C LYS A 65 -11.14 -1.03 5.88
N THR A 66 -11.97 -1.94 5.35
CA THR A 66 -13.01 -1.54 4.42
C THR A 66 -14.09 -0.89 5.27
N ILE A 67 -14.18 0.43 5.23
CA ILE A 67 -15.37 1.13 5.72
C ILE A 67 -16.36 0.99 4.57
N GLU A 68 -17.47 0.28 4.80
CA GLU A 68 -18.61 0.33 3.89
C GLU A 68 -19.14 1.76 3.95
N ARG A 69 -18.75 2.58 2.97
CA ARG A 69 -19.38 3.89 2.77
C ARG A 69 -20.64 3.64 1.97
N SER A 70 -21.79 4.05 2.50
CA SER A 70 -23.03 3.98 1.73
C SER A 70 -22.93 4.94 0.53
N PRO A 71 -23.54 4.60 -0.62
CA PRO A 71 -23.53 5.48 -1.81
C PRO A 71 -24.11 6.88 -1.57
N GLU A 72 -24.83 7.10 -0.46
CA GLU A 72 -25.46 8.38 -0.13
C GLU A 72 -24.46 9.50 0.21
N GLU A 73 -23.19 9.18 0.52
CA GLU A 73 -22.15 10.18 0.79
C GLU A 73 -21.49 10.74 -0.48
N GLU A 74 -21.72 10.13 -1.64
CA GLU A 74 -21.37 10.73 -2.94
C GLU A 74 -22.45 11.74 -3.33
N ILE A 75 -22.47 12.88 -2.63
CA ILE A 75 -23.23 14.04 -3.07
C ILE A 75 -22.74 14.39 -4.48
N MET A 76 -23.55 13.98 -5.45
CA MET A 76 -23.40 14.22 -6.87
C MET A 76 -22.81 15.62 -7.11
N PRO A 77 -21.76 15.76 -7.96
CA PRO A 77 -21.32 17.08 -8.36
C PRO A 77 -22.52 17.77 -9.00
N SER A 78 -23.13 18.72 -8.29
CA SER A 78 -24.24 19.51 -8.82
C SER A 78 -23.83 20.05 -10.19
N VAL A 79 -24.41 19.46 -11.24
CA VAL A 79 -24.10 19.87 -12.61
C VAL A 79 -24.73 21.25 -12.75
N LYS A 80 -23.92 22.30 -12.53
CA LYS A 80 -24.33 23.68 -12.81
C LYS A 80 -24.48 23.84 -14.32
N VAL A 81 -25.68 23.55 -14.81
CA VAL A 81 -26.02 23.74 -16.22
C VAL A 81 -26.02 25.25 -16.52
N ARG A 82 -25.30 25.67 -17.56
CA ARG A 82 -25.24 27.08 -17.98
C ARG A 82 -26.65 27.62 -18.28
N GLY A 83 -26.93 28.84 -17.82
CA GLY A 83 -28.29 29.43 -17.71
C GLY A 83 -29.16 29.46 -18.97
N LYS A 84 -28.62 29.24 -20.18
CA LYS A 84 -29.42 29.10 -21.41
C LYS A 84 -30.10 27.74 -21.55
N ILE A 85 -29.56 26.69 -20.92
CA ILE A 85 -30.11 25.33 -20.95
C ILE A 85 -31.18 25.16 -19.85
N PHE A 86 -30.98 25.80 -18.69
CA PHE A 86 -31.94 25.82 -17.57
C PHE A 86 -33.35 26.28 -17.99
N ARG A 87 -33.43 27.30 -18.86
CA ARG A 87 -34.71 27.84 -19.35
C ARG A 87 -35.45 26.93 -20.33
N LYS A 88 -34.76 25.97 -20.97
CA LYS A 88 -35.35 25.05 -21.96
C LYS A 88 -35.86 23.75 -21.34
N ILE A 89 -35.29 23.32 -20.21
CA ILE A 89 -35.58 22.03 -19.58
C ILE A 89 -36.73 22.08 -18.58
N GLY A 90 -37.15 23.27 -18.13
CA GLY A 90 -38.38 23.50 -17.36
C GLY A 90 -38.64 22.45 -16.30
N GLU A 91 -38.01 22.58 -15.12
CA GLU A 91 -38.18 21.77 -13.91
C GLU A 91 -38.90 20.42 -14.12
N LYS A 92 -38.28 19.52 -14.89
CA LYS A 92 -38.55 18.10 -14.73
C LYS A 92 -37.41 17.53 -13.92
N GLU A 93 -37.68 17.37 -12.63
CA GLU A 93 -36.90 16.48 -11.78
C GLU A 93 -36.93 15.09 -12.44
N LEU A 94 -35.79 14.70 -13.00
CA LEU A 94 -35.56 13.34 -13.43
C LEU A 94 -35.17 12.56 -12.17
N PHE A 95 -36.19 12.00 -11.51
CA PHE A 95 -36.04 11.07 -10.41
C PHE A 95 -35.59 9.69 -10.90
#